data_AF-A0A0G0LJY0-F1
#
_entry.id   AF-A0A0G0LJY0-F1
#
_cell.length_a   1.000
_cell.length_b   1.000
_cell.length_c   1.000
_cell.angle_alpha   90.00
_cell.angle_beta   90.00
_cell.angle_gamma   90.00
#
_symmetry.space_group_name_H-M   'P 1'
#
loop_
_entity.id
_entity.type
_entity.pdbx_description
1 polymer ?
#
loop_
_entity_poly.entity_id
_entity_poly.type
_entity_poly.pdbx_seq_one_letter_code
_entity_poly.pdbx_strand_id
1 'polypeptide(L)'
;MAGSKCISPRKEIESEPTILVGCTITQDGWDFYNDCYFSARQLHKFLNGGVSIKFGRIISYSCEYRWNGKFIARIFDDQGGYPSEPGFYWAESYVVPVTFKFKSDQIWEKALRLSVQRHIQKDIKSLNILNKRISKEITI
;
A
#
# COMPACT_ATOMS: atom_id res chain seq x y z
N MET A 1 21.78 -15.90 -22.59
CA MET A 1 20.37 -15.55 -22.37
C MET A 1 19.77 -16.58 -21.43
N ALA A 2 19.56 -16.23 -20.16
CA ALA A 2 18.89 -17.11 -19.20
C ALA A 2 17.49 -16.55 -18.95
N GLY A 3 16.46 -17.33 -19.28
CA GLY A 3 15.07 -16.93 -19.10
C GLY A 3 14.74 -16.78 -17.62
N SER A 4 14.39 -15.56 -17.22
CA SER A 4 13.91 -15.24 -15.87
C SER A 4 12.54 -15.87 -15.66
N LYS A 5 12.47 -16.89 -14.79
CA LYS A 5 11.19 -17.42 -14.31
C LYS A 5 10.63 -16.49 -13.24
N CYS A 6 9.48 -15.89 -13.50
CA CYS A 6 8.67 -15.25 -12.47
C CYS A 6 8.18 -16.33 -11.50
N ILE A 7 8.63 -16.27 -10.24
CA ILE A 7 8.02 -17.06 -9.18
C ILE A 7 6.72 -16.36 -8.81
N SER A 8 5.61 -16.90 -9.29
CA SER A 8 4.28 -16.49 -8.86
C SER A 8 4.13 -16.82 -7.38
N PRO A 9 3.77 -15.87 -6.51
CA PRO A 9 3.43 -16.21 -5.14
C PRO A 9 2.25 -17.17 -5.13
N ARG A 10 2.33 -18.18 -4.27
CA ARG A 10 1.34 -19.26 -4.11
C ARG A 10 -0.09 -18.70 -4.05
N LYS A 11 -1.00 -19.52 -4.60
CA LYS A 11 -2.47 -19.43 -4.53
C LYS A 11 -2.97 -18.72 -3.26
N GLU A 12 -3.81 -17.71 -3.46
CA GLU A 12 -4.45 -16.89 -2.43
C GLU A 12 -5.00 -17.76 -1.30
N ILE A 13 -4.43 -17.60 -0.11
CA ILE A 13 -5.11 -17.92 1.14
C ILE A 13 -5.85 -16.63 1.50
N GLU A 14 -7.16 -16.66 1.77
CA GLU A 14 -7.95 -15.47 2.14
C GLU A 14 -7.34 -14.64 3.29
N SER A 15 -6.43 -15.24 4.06
CA SER A 15 -5.68 -14.61 5.15
C SER A 15 -4.45 -13.78 4.73
N GLU A 16 -4.11 -13.69 3.45
CA GLU A 16 -2.90 -13.01 2.95
C GLU A 16 -3.23 -11.86 1.98
N PRO A 17 -2.44 -10.76 1.99
CA PRO A 17 -2.59 -9.71 1.00
C PRO A 17 -2.23 -10.25 -0.40
N THR A 18 -2.97 -9.82 -1.43
CA THR A 18 -2.65 -10.15 -2.82
C THR A 18 -1.35 -9.47 -3.22
N ILE A 19 -0.33 -10.25 -3.59
CA ILE A 19 0.98 -9.71 -3.99
C ILE A 19 1.08 -9.62 -5.50
N LEU A 20 1.37 -8.41 -6.01
CA LEU A 20 1.63 -8.14 -7.41
C LEU A 20 3.12 -7.80 -7.59
N VAL A 21 3.91 -8.75 -8.09
CA VAL A 21 5.35 -8.54 -8.33
C VAL A 21 5.56 -8.05 -9.76
N GLY A 22 6.02 -6.81 -9.92
CA GLY A 22 6.30 -6.21 -11.23
C GLY A 22 7.74 -6.40 -11.75
N CYS A 23 8.66 -6.90 -10.92
CA CYS A 23 10.08 -7.04 -11.28
C CYS A 23 10.82 -8.09 -10.43
N THR A 24 12.02 -8.49 -10.87
CA THR A 24 12.95 -9.29 -10.07
C THR A 24 13.42 -8.48 -8.86
N ILE A 25 13.20 -9.01 -7.66
CA ILE A 25 13.71 -8.41 -6.42
C ILE A 25 15.13 -8.93 -6.24
N THR A 26 16.12 -8.05 -6.30
CA THR A 26 17.51 -8.45 -6.08
C THR A 26 17.80 -8.54 -4.59
N GLN A 27 18.91 -9.19 -4.23
CA GLN A 27 19.18 -9.62 -2.86
C GLN A 27 19.33 -8.46 -1.87
N ASP A 28 19.76 -7.29 -2.34
CA ASP A 28 19.81 -6.02 -1.61
C ASP A 28 18.43 -5.39 -1.34
N GLY A 29 17.39 -5.77 -2.10
CA GLY A 29 16.02 -5.29 -1.92
C GLY A 29 15.18 -6.14 -0.97
N TRP A 30 15.77 -7.18 -0.35
CA TRP A 30 15.01 -8.19 0.38
C TRP A 30 14.51 -7.73 1.74
N ASP A 31 15.28 -6.90 2.44
CA ASP A 31 14.84 -6.30 3.71
C ASP A 31 13.68 -5.33 3.49
N PHE A 32 13.79 -4.46 2.48
CA PHE A 32 12.70 -3.57 2.05
C PHE A 32 11.43 -4.35 1.71
N TYR A 33 11.56 -5.42 0.93
CA TYR A 33 10.44 -6.28 0.58
C TYR A 33 9.78 -6.89 1.81
N ASN A 34 10.56 -7.41 2.75
CA ASN A 34 10.05 -8.03 3.97
C ASN A 34 9.30 -7.02 4.83
N ASP A 35 9.85 -5.82 5.05
CA ASP A 35 9.20 -4.75 5.79
C ASP A 35 7.86 -4.34 5.15
N CYS A 36 7.85 -4.22 3.83
CA CYS A 36 6.65 -3.93 3.08
C CYS A 36 5.60 -5.06 3.16
N TYR A 37 6.04 -6.31 3.06
CA TYR A 37 5.15 -7.46 3.18
C TYR A 37 4.54 -7.57 4.58
N PHE A 38 5.33 -7.36 5.65
CA PHE A 38 4.82 -7.39 7.01
C PHE A 38 3.78 -6.30 7.27
N SER A 39 4.02 -5.07 6.80
CA SER A 39 3.04 -3.99 6.93
C SER A 39 1.78 -4.22 6.08
N ALA A 40 1.90 -4.84 4.90
CA ALA A 40 0.75 -5.25 4.09
C ALA A 40 -0.13 -6.28 4.81
N ARG A 41 0.48 -7.24 5.52
CA ARG A 41 -0.27 -8.21 6.35
C ARG A 41 -1.00 -7.54 7.51
N GLN A 42 -0.37 -6.56 8.16
CA GLN A 42 -1.04 -5.78 9.22
C GLN A 42 -2.25 -5.03 8.67
N LEU A 43 -2.08 -4.37 7.51
CA LEU A 43 -3.16 -3.68 6.81
C LEU A 43 -4.29 -4.64 6.40
N HIS A 44 -3.96 -5.81 5.86
CA HIS A 44 -4.94 -6.84 5.48
C HIS A 44 -5.76 -7.32 6.68
N LYS A 45 -5.10 -7.60 7.81
CA LYS A 45 -5.78 -7.98 9.06
C LYS A 45 -6.69 -6.87 9.57
N PHE A 46 -6.23 -5.62 9.54
CA PHE A 46 -7.02 -4.48 9.99
C PHE A 46 -8.29 -4.26 9.14
N LEU A 47 -8.17 -4.45 7.82
CA LEU A 47 -9.26 -4.24 6.87
C LEU A 47 -10.12 -5.48 6.60
N ASN A 48 -9.76 -6.62 7.19
CA ASN A 48 -10.38 -7.92 6.94
C ASN A 48 -10.41 -8.29 5.45
N GLY A 49 -9.33 -7.99 4.72
CA GLY A 49 -9.18 -8.35 3.31
C GLY A 49 -9.10 -7.20 2.32
N GLY A 50 -9.06 -7.56 1.03
CA GLY A 50 -9.08 -6.62 -0.10
C GLY A 50 -7.79 -5.81 -0.30
N VAL A 51 -6.71 -6.17 0.39
CA VAL A 51 -5.42 -5.48 0.30
C VAL A 51 -4.58 -6.11 -0.79
N SER A 52 -4.04 -5.28 -1.66
CA SER A 52 -3.00 -5.69 -2.60
C SER A 52 -1.76 -4.82 -2.45
N ILE A 53 -0.60 -5.45 -2.65
CA ILE A 53 0.69 -4.78 -2.63
C ILE A 53 1.41 -5.01 -3.95
N LYS A 54 1.84 -3.92 -4.60
CA LYS A 54 2.62 -3.96 -5.83
C LYS A 54 4.06 -3.58 -5.54
N PHE A 55 4.99 -4.47 -5.88
CA PHE A 55 6.42 -4.23 -5.79
C PHE A 55 6.98 -3.77 -7.14
N GLY A 56 7.85 -2.77 -7.12
CA GLY A 56 8.49 -2.24 -8.32
C GLY A 56 9.87 -1.67 -8.04
N ARG A 57 10.71 -1.63 -9.08
CA ARG A 57 12.02 -1.00 -9.09
C ARG A 57 12.21 -0.27 -10.42
N ILE A 58 12.30 1.06 -10.40
CA ILE A 58 12.62 1.88 -11.59
C ILE A 58 13.95 2.59 -11.35
N ILE A 59 13.97 3.49 -10.37
CA ILE A 59 15.18 4.17 -9.88
C ILE A 59 15.50 3.69 -8.46
N SER A 60 14.45 3.44 -7.67
CA SER A 60 14.49 2.99 -6.28
C SER A 60 13.53 1.80 -6.07
N TYR A 61 13.69 1.06 -4.97
CA TYR A 61 12.69 0.06 -4.59
C TYR A 61 11.43 0.76 -4.08
N SER A 62 10.28 0.23 -4.48
CA SER A 62 9.00 0.76 -4.06
C SER A 62 7.99 -0.34 -3.81
N CYS A 63 7.09 -0.07 -2.87
CA CYS A 63 5.94 -0.91 -2.62
C CYS A 63 4.68 -0.05 -2.52
N GLU A 64 3.70 -0.33 -3.37
CA GLU A 64 2.43 0.39 -3.47
C GLU A 64 1.31 -0.44 -2.87
N TYR A 65 0.63 0.13 -1.87
CA TYR A 65 -0.47 -0.49 -1.16
C TYR A 65 -1.78 -0.01 -1.76
N ARG A 66 -2.67 -0.97 -2.02
CA ARG A 66 -4.04 -0.70 -2.46
C ARG A 66 -5.03 -1.46 -1.59
N TRP A 67 -6.22 -0.89 -1.48
CA TRP A 67 -7.37 -1.56 -0.86
C TRP A 67 -8.57 -1.46 -1.79
N ASN A 68 -9.14 -2.60 -2.17
CA ASN A 68 -10.23 -2.70 -3.15
C ASN A 68 -9.91 -1.91 -4.44
N GLY A 69 -8.66 -2.00 -4.91
CA GLY A 69 -8.15 -1.31 -6.09
C GLY A 69 -7.79 0.17 -5.90
N LYS A 70 -8.19 0.80 -4.78
CA LYS A 70 -7.88 2.21 -4.47
C LYS A 70 -6.47 2.34 -3.91
N PHE A 71 -5.72 3.34 -4.35
CA PHE A 71 -4.40 3.67 -3.81
C PHE A 71 -4.48 4.09 -2.34
N ILE A 72 -3.65 3.48 -1.48
CA ILE A 72 -3.52 3.86 -0.06
C ILE A 72 -2.24 4.67 0.14
N ALA A 73 -1.10 4.07 -0.16
CA ALA A 73 0.20 4.69 -0.02
C ALA A 73 1.22 4.00 -0.93
N ARG A 74 2.33 4.67 -1.19
CA ARG A 74 3.54 4.10 -1.77
C ARG A 74 4.70 4.38 -0.83
N ILE A 75 5.52 3.37 -0.58
CA ILE A 75 6.73 3.48 0.22
C ILE A 75 7.92 3.26 -0.72
N PHE A 76 9.01 3.99 -0.51
CA PHE A 76 10.22 3.88 -1.31
C PHE A 76 11.46 4.13 -0.44
N ASP A 77 12.55 3.47 -0.78
CA ASP A 77 13.83 3.57 -0.08
C ASP A 77 14.67 4.77 -0.53
N ASP A 78 14.44 5.30 -1.73
CA ASP A 78 15.12 6.49 -2.26
C ASP A 78 14.13 7.42 -2.98
N GLN A 79 14.28 8.72 -2.72
CA GLN A 79 13.53 9.82 -3.36
C GLN A 79 14.41 10.57 -4.39
N GLY A 80 14.67 9.95 -5.53
CA GLY A 80 15.27 10.63 -6.69
C GLY A 80 16.72 11.09 -6.48
N GLY A 81 17.55 10.27 -5.84
CA GLY A 81 18.96 10.55 -5.55
C GLY A 81 19.24 10.93 -4.10
N TYR A 82 18.24 10.83 -3.23
CA TYR A 82 18.38 10.96 -1.78
C TYR A 82 18.10 9.60 -1.13
N PRO A 83 19.10 8.70 -1.10
CA PRO A 83 18.93 7.38 -0.52
C PRO A 83 18.61 7.49 0.97
N SER A 84 17.64 6.70 1.42
CA SER A 84 17.43 6.51 2.84
C SER A 84 18.55 5.66 3.44
N GLU A 85 18.72 5.80 4.75
CA GLU A 85 19.50 4.84 5.51
C GLU A 85 18.73 3.52 5.58
N PRO A 86 19.42 2.37 5.70
CA PRO A 86 18.75 1.09 5.90
C PRO A 86 17.72 1.14 7.03
N GLY A 87 16.52 0.63 6.78
CA GLY A 87 15.41 0.63 7.73
C GLY A 87 14.68 1.97 7.85
N PHE A 88 15.04 2.97 7.06
CA PHE A 88 14.26 4.20 6.90
C PHE A 88 13.68 4.30 5.49
N TYR A 89 12.47 4.84 5.40
CA TYR A 89 11.72 4.92 4.16
C TYR A 89 11.01 6.26 4.03
N TRP A 90 10.72 6.60 2.78
CA TRP A 90 9.86 7.69 2.39
C TRP A 90 8.45 7.17 2.05
N ALA A 91 7.43 8.02 2.18
CA ALA A 91 6.05 7.67 1.83
C ALA A 91 5.38 8.73 0.96
N GLU A 92 4.61 8.28 0.00
CA GLU A 92 3.62 9.03 -0.73
C GLU A 92 2.23 8.52 -0.35
N SER A 93 1.34 9.38 0.11
CA SER A 93 -0.06 9.01 0.34
C SER A 93 -1.00 10.21 0.25
N TYR A 94 -2.29 10.00 0.52
CA TYR A 94 -3.27 11.10 0.58
C TYR A 94 -3.00 12.12 1.70
N VAL A 95 -2.25 11.72 2.72
CA VAL A 95 -2.06 12.48 3.96
C VAL A 95 -0.59 12.75 4.28
N VAL A 96 0.32 11.93 3.74
CA VAL A 96 1.75 12.07 3.91
C VAL A 96 2.40 12.42 2.58
N PRO A 97 2.99 13.62 2.45
CA PRO A 97 3.83 13.96 1.31
C PRO A 97 5.17 13.21 1.38
N VAL A 98 5.81 13.09 0.22
CA VAL A 98 7.10 12.42 -0.06
C VAL A 98 8.30 13.04 0.68
N THR A 99 8.09 14.03 1.56
CA THR A 99 9.14 14.79 2.26
C THR A 99 9.44 14.29 3.66
N PHE A 100 8.79 13.21 4.12
CA PHE A 100 8.99 12.68 5.46
C PHE A 100 9.63 11.28 5.43
N LYS A 101 10.81 11.16 6.03
CA LYS A 101 11.54 9.89 6.24
C LYS A 101 11.19 9.32 7.62
N PHE A 102 10.91 8.03 7.70
CA PHE A 102 10.51 7.34 8.94
C PHE A 102 11.04 5.91 8.98
N LYS A 103 11.07 5.28 10.15
CA LYS A 103 11.56 3.92 10.31
C LYS A 103 10.55 2.86 9.85
N SER A 104 11.02 1.66 9.52
CA SER A 104 10.20 0.54 9.05
C SER A 104 9.01 0.21 9.96
N ASP A 105 9.22 0.21 11.28
CA ASP A 105 8.19 -0.02 12.29
C ASP A 105 7.10 1.06 12.32
N GLN A 106 7.36 2.21 11.70
CA GLN A 106 6.43 3.35 11.62
C GLN A 106 5.61 3.38 10.34
N ILE A 107 5.82 2.46 9.38
CA ILE A 107 5.07 2.42 8.09
C ILE A 107 3.56 2.45 8.35
N TRP A 108 3.07 1.62 9.27
CA TRP A 108 1.65 1.52 9.59
C TRP A 108 1.08 2.86 10.06
N GLU A 109 1.65 3.43 11.12
CA GLU A 109 1.12 4.64 11.75
C GLU A 109 1.31 5.89 10.90
N LYS A 110 2.46 6.01 10.22
CA LYS A 110 2.79 7.22 9.45
C LYS A 110 2.15 7.20 8.08
N ALA A 111 2.19 6.09 7.33
CA ALA A 111 1.76 6.10 5.93
C ALA A 111 0.39 5.44 5.69
N LEU A 112 0.11 4.32 6.36
CA LEU A 112 -1.04 3.47 6.02
C LEU A 112 -2.32 3.87 6.78
N ARG A 113 -2.27 3.90 8.12
CA ARG A 113 -3.46 4.08 8.98
C ARG A 113 -4.24 5.34 8.65
N LEU A 114 -3.54 6.47 8.54
CA LEU A 114 -4.15 7.76 8.25
C LEU A 114 -4.80 7.80 6.85
N SER A 115 -4.16 7.17 5.86
CA SER A 115 -4.66 7.09 4.49
C SER A 115 -5.93 6.23 4.41
N VAL A 116 -5.95 5.11 5.14
CA VAL A 116 -7.12 4.24 5.28
C VAL A 116 -8.28 4.97 5.93
N GLN A 117 -8.04 5.64 7.07
CA GLN A 117 -9.06 6.42 7.77
C GLN A 117 -9.70 7.47 6.84
N ARG A 118 -8.89 8.15 6.03
CA ARG A 118 -9.39 9.15 5.08
C ARG A 118 -10.23 8.53 3.96
N HIS A 119 -9.91 7.32 3.50
CA HIS A 119 -10.76 6.58 2.55
C HIS A 119 -12.10 6.19 3.17
N ILE A 120 -12.09 5.60 4.36
CA ILE A 120 -13.32 5.22 5.08
C ILE A 120 -14.23 6.43 5.31
N GLN A 121 -13.67 7.56 5.76
CA GLN A 121 -14.42 8.80 5.96
C GLN A 121 -15.06 9.32 4.66
N LYS A 122 -14.33 9.27 3.54
CA LYS A 122 -14.87 9.66 2.23
C LYS A 122 -15.98 8.74 1.75
N ASP A 123 -15.84 7.44 1.95
CA ASP A 123 -16.84 6.45 1.54
C ASP A 123 -18.13 6.63 2.38
N ILE A 124 -18.02 6.79 3.71
CA ILE A 124 -19.16 7.09 4.59
C ILE A 124 -19.87 8.39 4.16
N LYS A 125 -19.12 9.46 3.88
CA LYS A 125 -19.70 10.74 3.44
C LYS A 125 -20.46 10.57 2.13
N SER A 126 -19.91 9.82 1.18
CA SER A 126 -20.54 9.54 -0.12
C SER A 126 -21.84 8.75 0.05
N LEU A 127 -21.85 7.71 0.89
CA LEU A 127 -23.03 6.91 1.19
C LEU A 127 -24.14 7.76 1.85
N ASN A 128 -23.79 8.62 2.80
CA ASN A 128 -24.75 9.52 3.44
C ASN A 128 -25.38 10.51 2.45
N ILE A 129 -24.62 11.02 1.48
CA ILE A 129 -25.14 11.90 0.43
C ILE A 129 -26.10 11.12 -0.48
N LEU A 130 -25.75 9.89 -0.86
CA LEU A 130 -26.58 9.03 -1.69
C LEU A 130 -27.92 8.71 -1.01
N ASN A 131 -27.88 8.27 0.25
CA ASN A 131 -29.09 7.97 1.02
C ASN A 131 -30.02 9.19 1.13
N LYS A 132 -29.46 10.39 1.35
CA LYS A 132 -30.25 11.63 1.37
C LYS A 132 -30.93 11.96 0.04
N ARG A 133 -30.35 11.55 -1.11
CA ARG A 133 -30.97 11.74 -2.44
C ARG A 133 -32.11 10.75 -2.64
N ILE A 134 -31.88 9.47 -2.35
CA ILE A 134 -32.87 8.41 -2.48
C ILE A 134 -34.11 8.70 -1.62
N SER A 135 -33.92 9.11 -0.35
CA SER A 135 -35.05 9.43 0.52
C SER A 135 -35.91 10.61 0.02
N LYS A 136 -35.31 11.57 -0.70
CA LYS A 136 -36.05 12.68 -1.32
C LYS A 136 -36.86 12.23 -2.53
N GLU A 137 -36.36 11.26 -3.30
CA GLU A 137 -37.03 10.74 -4.49
C GLU A 137 -38.20 9.81 -4.17
N ILE A 138 -38.17 9.10 -3.03
CA ILE A 138 -39.26 8.20 -2.58
C ILE A 138 -40.45 8.95 -1.97
N THR A 139 -40.31 10.25 -1.66
CA THR A 139 -41.39 11.05 -1.05
C THR A 139 -42.30 11.73 -2.11
N ILE A 140 -42.35 11.19 -3.33
CA ILE A 140 -43.20 11.64 -4.44
C ILE A 140 -44.22 10.56 -4.74
#